data_AF-A0A0R3UL79-F1
#
_entry.id   AF-A0A0R3UL79-F1
#
_cell.length_a   1.000
_cell.length_b   1.000
_cell.length_c   1.000
_cell.angle_alpha   90.00
_cell.angle_beta   90.00
_cell.angle_gamma   90.00
#
_symmetry.space_group_name_H-M   'P 1'
#
loop_
_entity.id
_entity.type
_entity.pdbx_description
1 polymer ?
#
loop_
_entity_poly.entity_id
_entity_poly.type
_entity_poly.pdbx_seq_one_letter_code
_entity_poly.pdbx_strand_id
1 'polypeptide(L)'
;MDGPSSLTNQFVQLFKLIEILMPRFAHFLRKMEATSMNFCFKWFLIIFKREFSYDDIKILWEALWSDSAPKNFQLLIAVAIFDAEADSIMRSCSDISQILQYINGLSEKINLQMVLSRAQGIYNQLTEVKDRLPSEVAITLGFVPAPSSASDGDYRGDSDFLPVDDCDFILETATSQMVDAEVGEEATDQDGSYANYSAGESPTDTFL
;
A
#
# COMPACT_ATOMS: atom_id res chain seq x y z
N MET A 1 10.96 14.06 19.80
CA MET A 1 9.58 13.56 19.67
C MET A 1 9.30 13.53 18.19
N ASP A 2 9.55 12.39 17.56
CA ASP A 2 9.34 12.24 16.13
C ASP A 2 7.82 12.17 15.91
N GLY A 3 7.27 13.23 15.31
CA GLY A 3 5.87 13.23 14.89
C GLY A 3 5.62 12.09 13.89
N PRO A 4 4.35 11.65 13.73
CA PRO A 4 4.04 10.63 12.74
C PRO A 4 4.55 11.08 11.37
N SER A 5 5.32 10.22 10.72
CA SER A 5 5.88 10.51 9.39
C SER A 5 4.77 10.89 8.41
N SER A 6 5.08 11.72 7.41
CA SER A 6 4.12 12.11 6.36
C SER A 6 3.38 10.90 5.76
N LEU A 7 4.09 9.78 5.60
CA LEU A 7 3.53 8.54 5.07
C LEU A 7 2.58 7.83 6.04
N THR A 8 2.92 7.76 7.33
CA THR A 8 2.02 7.21 8.36
C THR A 8 0.71 8.00 8.43
N ASN A 9 0.78 9.33 8.25
CA ASN A 9 -0.42 10.17 8.19
C ASN A 9 -1.29 9.85 6.96
N GLN A 10 -0.68 9.57 5.80
CA GLN A 10 -1.43 9.15 4.60
C GLN A 10 -2.17 7.83 4.84
N PHE A 11 -1.60 6.87 5.55
CA PHE A 11 -2.28 5.61 5.88
C PHE A 11 -3.47 5.81 6.81
N VAL A 12 -3.30 6.66 7.83
CA VAL A 12 -4.41 7.02 8.73
C VAL A 12 -5.53 7.71 7.96
N GLN A 13 -5.19 8.62 7.05
CA GLN A 13 -6.17 9.31 6.19
C GLN A 13 -6.87 8.34 5.23
N LEU A 14 -6.12 7.43 4.62
CA LEU A 14 -6.66 6.39 3.75
C LEU A 14 -7.66 5.51 4.49
N PHE A 15 -7.30 5.02 5.69
CA PHE A 15 -8.20 4.18 6.47
C PHE A 15 -9.49 4.92 6.85
N LYS A 16 -9.40 6.20 7.25
CA LYS A 16 -10.57 7.04 7.52
C LYS A 16 -11.47 7.22 6.29
N LEU A 17 -10.89 7.38 5.10
CA LEU A 17 -11.66 7.44 3.86
C LEU A 17 -12.40 6.12 3.62
N ILE A 18 -11.73 4.98 3.83
CA ILE A 18 -12.35 3.65 3.71
C ILE A 18 -13.47 3.46 4.75
N GLU A 19 -13.31 3.95 5.99
CA GLU A 19 -14.35 3.87 7.02
C GLU A 19 -15.65 4.56 6.62
N ILE A 20 -15.55 5.69 5.91
CA ILE A 20 -16.70 6.47 5.45
C ILE A 20 -17.30 5.88 4.17
N LEU A 21 -16.45 5.54 3.20
CA LEU A 21 -16.89 5.13 1.86
C LEU A 21 -17.29 3.66 1.80
N MET A 22 -16.61 2.80 2.58
CA MET A 22 -16.72 1.34 2.49
C MET A 22 -16.77 0.69 3.89
N PRO A 23 -17.80 0.95 4.71
CA PRO A 23 -17.84 0.56 6.12
C PRO A 23 -17.74 -0.95 6.34
N ARG A 24 -18.27 -1.76 5.40
CA ARG A 24 -18.15 -3.22 5.44
C ARG A 24 -16.70 -3.68 5.30
N PHE A 25 -15.96 -3.08 4.36
CA PHE A 25 -14.56 -3.39 4.14
C PHE A 25 -13.70 -2.88 5.31
N ALA A 26 -13.97 -1.68 5.82
CA ALA A 26 -13.32 -1.16 7.02
C ALA A 26 -13.48 -2.11 8.22
N HIS A 27 -14.68 -2.63 8.45
CA HIS A 27 -14.92 -3.60 9.53
C HIS A 27 -14.10 -4.88 9.34
N PHE A 28 -14.03 -5.40 8.12
CA PHE A 28 -13.18 -6.54 7.80
C PHE A 28 -11.71 -6.26 8.11
N LEU A 29 -11.17 -5.10 7.69
CA LEU A 29 -9.79 -4.71 7.99
C LEU A 29 -9.52 -4.60 9.49
N ARG A 30 -10.48 -4.08 10.29
CA ARG A 30 -10.34 -4.08 11.77
C ARG A 30 -10.27 -5.49 12.33
N LYS A 31 -11.10 -6.40 11.84
CA LYS A 31 -11.10 -7.81 12.26
C LYS A 31 -9.77 -8.50 11.95
N MET A 32 -9.14 -8.15 10.84
CA MET A 32 -7.84 -8.68 10.42
C MET A 32 -6.64 -7.93 11.01
N GLU A 33 -6.86 -7.00 11.96
CA GLU A 33 -5.84 -6.13 12.55
C GLU A 33 -5.03 -5.34 11.50
N ALA A 34 -5.65 -5.08 10.35
CA ALA A 34 -5.04 -4.49 9.17
C ALA A 34 -5.32 -2.96 9.06
N THR A 35 -5.64 -2.30 10.18
CA THR A 35 -6.02 -0.87 10.21
C THR A 35 -4.86 0.09 9.97
N SER A 36 -3.63 -0.39 10.20
CA SER A 36 -2.42 0.38 9.97
C SER A 36 -2.12 0.61 8.48
N MET A 37 -2.75 -0.16 7.58
CA MET A 37 -2.61 -0.08 6.13
C MET A 37 -1.16 -0.20 5.62
N ASN A 38 -0.23 -0.75 6.40
CA ASN A 38 1.18 -0.88 6.02
C ASN A 38 1.38 -1.72 4.75
N PHE A 39 0.45 -2.61 4.41
CA PHE A 39 0.48 -3.36 3.15
C PHE A 39 0.35 -2.46 1.90
N CYS A 40 -0.06 -1.20 2.05
CA CYS A 40 -0.07 -0.20 0.98
C CYS A 40 1.24 0.58 0.87
N PHE A 41 2.26 0.31 1.68
CA PHE A 41 3.46 1.15 1.77
C PHE A 41 4.12 1.40 0.42
N LYS A 42 4.24 0.35 -0.40
CA LYS A 42 4.80 0.41 -1.76
C LYS A 42 4.03 1.39 -2.67
N TRP A 43 2.72 1.53 -2.49
CA TRP A 43 1.89 2.41 -3.33
C TRP A 43 2.26 3.88 -3.15
N PHE A 44 2.47 4.30 -1.91
CA PHE A 44 2.72 5.71 -1.60
C PHE A 44 4.20 6.07 -1.67
N LEU A 45 5.12 5.14 -1.37
CA LEU A 45 6.56 5.42 -1.41
C LEU A 45 7.08 5.76 -2.81
N ILE A 46 6.54 5.09 -3.83
CA ILE A 46 6.95 5.27 -5.24
C ILE A 46 5.77 5.62 -6.14
N ILE A 47 4.70 6.21 -5.58
CA ILE A 47 3.54 6.74 -6.32
C ILE A 47 3.03 5.72 -7.37
N PHE A 48 2.70 4.52 -6.90
CA PHE A 48 2.16 3.40 -7.68
C PHE A 48 3.02 2.90 -8.85
N LYS A 49 4.30 3.31 -8.95
CA LYS A 49 5.19 2.92 -10.07
C LYS A 49 5.30 1.42 -10.33
N ARG A 50 5.13 0.60 -9.29
CA ARG A 50 5.20 -0.88 -9.37
C ARG A 50 3.85 -1.55 -9.59
N GLU A 51 2.77 -0.78 -9.64
CA GLU A 51 1.41 -1.32 -9.80
C GLU A 51 0.90 -1.23 -11.23
N PHE A 52 1.45 -0.32 -12.03
CA PHE A 52 1.00 -0.02 -13.38
C PHE A 52 2.08 -0.30 -14.41
N SER A 53 1.66 -0.59 -15.65
CA SER A 53 2.55 -0.70 -16.78
C SER A 53 3.30 0.63 -17.03
N TYR A 54 4.39 0.57 -17.79
CA TYR A 54 5.16 1.78 -18.11
C TYR A 54 4.34 2.85 -18.84
N ASP A 55 3.40 2.44 -19.70
CA ASP A 55 2.55 3.40 -20.41
C ASP A 55 1.47 4.00 -19.51
N ASP A 56 0.86 3.16 -18.66
CA ASP A 56 -0.15 3.61 -17.70
C ASP A 56 0.43 4.54 -16.64
N ILE A 57 1.62 4.24 -16.09
CA ILE A 57 2.19 5.05 -15.00
C ILE A 57 2.46 6.50 -15.43
N LYS A 58 2.84 6.74 -16.68
CA LYS A 58 3.02 8.10 -17.22
C LYS A 58 1.70 8.88 -17.17
N ILE A 59 0.61 8.27 -17.64
CA ILE A 59 -0.72 8.87 -17.66
C ILE A 59 -1.20 9.14 -16.23
N LEU A 60 -0.96 8.20 -15.31
CA LEU A 60 -1.29 8.40 -13.90
C LEU A 60 -0.55 9.59 -13.30
N TRP A 61 0.75 9.73 -13.57
CA TRP A 61 1.56 10.84 -13.07
C TRP A 61 1.16 12.18 -13.70
N GLU A 62 0.87 12.21 -14.99
CA GLU A 62 0.31 13.39 -15.67
C GLU A 62 -1.01 13.83 -15.03
N ALA A 63 -1.89 12.88 -14.68
CA ALA A 63 -3.14 13.18 -13.99
C ALA A 63 -2.92 13.66 -12.55
N LEU A 64 -1.97 13.07 -11.81
CA LEU A 64 -1.66 13.43 -10.42
C LEU A 64 -1.00 14.82 -10.29
N TRP A 65 -0.19 15.21 -11.27
CA TRP A 65 0.54 16.48 -11.28
C TRP A 65 -0.15 17.57 -12.12
N SER A 66 -1.36 17.31 -12.61
CA SER A 66 -2.18 18.34 -13.22
C SER A 66 -2.61 19.38 -12.18
N ASP A 67 -2.60 20.66 -12.56
CA ASP A 67 -3.13 21.76 -11.72
C ASP A 67 -4.60 21.58 -11.33
N SER A 68 -5.33 20.72 -12.03
CA SER A 68 -6.73 20.39 -11.77
C SER A 68 -6.94 19.21 -10.81
N ALA A 69 -5.86 18.53 -10.39
CA ALA A 69 -5.94 17.35 -9.54
C ALA A 69 -6.40 17.73 -8.11
N PRO A 70 -7.30 16.93 -7.50
CA PRO A 70 -7.65 17.09 -6.10
C PRO A 70 -6.43 17.03 -5.17
N LYS A 71 -6.50 17.73 -4.04
CA LYS A 71 -5.49 17.58 -3.00
C LYS A 71 -5.48 16.13 -2.49
N ASN A 72 -4.27 15.55 -2.37
CA ASN A 72 -4.07 14.16 -1.98
C ASN A 72 -4.80 13.15 -2.89
N PHE A 73 -4.86 13.41 -4.20
CA PHE A 73 -5.52 12.51 -5.16
C PHE A 73 -5.01 11.06 -5.10
N GLN A 74 -3.75 10.84 -4.73
CA GLN A 74 -3.17 9.52 -4.48
C GLN A 74 -3.98 8.67 -3.49
N LEU A 75 -4.58 9.28 -2.46
CA LEU A 75 -5.46 8.57 -1.52
C LEU A 75 -6.73 8.08 -2.22
N LEU A 76 -7.31 8.89 -3.11
CA LEU A 76 -8.50 8.54 -3.87
C LEU A 76 -8.21 7.43 -4.90
N ILE A 77 -7.00 7.42 -5.47
CA ILE A 77 -6.52 6.31 -6.30
C ILE A 77 -6.48 5.00 -5.49
N ALA A 78 -5.89 5.03 -4.29
CA ALA A 78 -5.86 3.86 -3.42
C ALA A 78 -7.26 3.38 -3.03
N VAL A 79 -8.17 4.29 -2.67
CA VAL A 79 -9.58 3.96 -2.38
C VAL A 79 -10.25 3.35 -3.60
N ALA A 80 -10.04 3.87 -4.80
CA ALA A 80 -10.63 3.33 -6.03
C ALA A 80 -10.13 1.91 -6.36
N ILE A 81 -8.87 1.60 -6.03
CA ILE A 81 -8.34 0.23 -6.12
C ILE A 81 -9.05 -0.67 -5.11
N PHE A 82 -9.23 -0.23 -3.86
CA PHE A 82 -9.99 -0.99 -2.87
C PHE A 82 -11.46 -1.17 -3.26
N ASP A 83 -12.09 -0.16 -3.85
CA ASP A 83 -13.47 -0.24 -4.34
C ASP A 83 -13.65 -1.39 -5.35
N ALA A 84 -12.66 -1.58 -6.23
CA ALA A 84 -12.69 -2.67 -7.20
C ALA A 84 -12.42 -4.05 -6.58
N GLU A 85 -11.56 -4.13 -5.55
CA GLU A 85 -11.00 -5.39 -5.06
C GLU A 85 -11.56 -5.86 -3.70
N ALA A 86 -12.29 -5.02 -2.97
CA ALA A 86 -12.72 -5.29 -1.59
C ALA A 86 -13.52 -6.59 -1.46
N ASP A 87 -14.45 -6.87 -2.38
CA ASP A 87 -15.24 -8.10 -2.34
C ASP A 87 -14.41 -9.35 -2.60
N SER A 88 -13.34 -9.25 -3.39
CA SER A 88 -12.41 -10.34 -3.62
C SER A 88 -11.57 -10.58 -2.37
N ILE A 89 -10.97 -9.52 -1.82
CA ILE A 89 -10.15 -9.57 -0.59
C ILE A 89 -10.96 -10.15 0.59
N MET A 90 -12.19 -9.69 0.80
CA MET A 90 -13.04 -10.18 1.90
C MET A 90 -13.44 -11.65 1.77
N ARG A 91 -13.41 -12.22 0.55
CA ARG A 91 -13.73 -13.63 0.29
C ARG A 91 -12.51 -14.52 0.33
N SER A 92 -11.36 -14.03 -0.16
CA SER A 92 -10.16 -14.84 -0.32
C SER A 92 -9.22 -14.78 0.88
N CYS A 93 -9.19 -13.69 1.64
CA CYS A 93 -8.18 -13.47 2.66
C CYS A 93 -8.73 -13.72 4.06
N SER A 94 -8.04 -14.56 4.85
CA SER A 94 -8.38 -14.84 6.25
C SER A 94 -7.48 -14.13 7.27
N ASP A 95 -6.37 -13.55 6.84
CA ASP A 95 -5.39 -12.85 7.70
C ASP A 95 -4.69 -11.71 6.94
N ILE A 96 -3.92 -10.90 7.67
CA ILE A 96 -3.19 -9.74 7.11
C ILE A 96 -2.12 -10.15 6.09
N SER A 97 -1.47 -11.30 6.26
CA SER A 97 -0.42 -11.78 5.36
C SER A 97 -1.00 -12.10 3.98
N GLN A 98 -2.20 -12.68 3.92
CA GLN A 98 -2.93 -12.93 2.68
C GLN A 98 -3.42 -11.64 2.04
N ILE A 99 -3.81 -10.62 2.82
CA ILE A 99 -4.12 -9.29 2.29
C ILE A 99 -2.88 -8.69 1.62
N LEU A 100 -1.73 -8.74 2.29
CA LEU A 100 -0.46 -8.26 1.74
C LEU A 100 -0.10 -9.00 0.44
N GLN A 101 -0.19 -10.33 0.44
CA GLN A 101 0.06 -11.14 -0.75
C GLN A 101 -0.89 -10.80 -1.89
N TYR A 102 -2.18 -10.63 -1.60
CA TYR A 102 -3.20 -10.25 -2.58
C TYR A 102 -2.86 -8.90 -3.21
N ILE A 103 -2.61 -7.89 -2.39
CA ILE A 103 -2.30 -6.52 -2.82
C ILE A 103 -1.01 -6.50 -3.65
N ASN A 104 0.03 -7.22 -3.24
CA ASN A 104 1.24 -7.35 -4.04
C ASN A 104 0.99 -8.04 -5.38
N GLY A 105 0.07 -9.02 -5.40
CA GLY A 105 -0.35 -9.74 -6.59
C GLY A 105 -1.19 -8.94 -7.58
N LEU A 106 -1.64 -7.73 -7.23
CA LEU A 106 -2.34 -6.80 -8.13
C LEU A 106 -1.40 -6.09 -9.11
N SER A 107 -0.09 -6.11 -8.85
CA SER A 107 0.91 -5.44 -9.70
C SER A 107 0.70 -5.79 -11.17
N GLU A 108 0.61 -4.76 -12.02
CA GLU A 108 0.37 -4.82 -13.48
C GLU A 108 -1.00 -5.40 -13.90
N LYS A 109 -1.91 -5.69 -12.97
CA LYS A 109 -3.28 -6.17 -13.27
C LYS A 109 -4.33 -5.08 -13.12
N ILE A 110 -3.96 -3.92 -12.59
CA ILE A 110 -4.88 -2.82 -12.32
C ILE A 110 -5.18 -2.06 -13.61
N ASN A 111 -6.46 -1.96 -13.97
CA ASN A 111 -6.89 -1.13 -15.10
C ASN A 111 -6.88 0.36 -14.71
N LEU A 112 -5.93 1.12 -15.28
CA LEU A 112 -5.77 2.54 -14.94
C LEU A 112 -7.02 3.38 -15.21
N GLN A 113 -7.62 3.25 -16.40
CA GLN A 113 -8.76 4.07 -16.82
C GLN A 113 -9.95 3.90 -15.88
N MET A 114 -10.20 2.66 -15.49
CA MET A 114 -11.21 2.29 -14.52
C MET A 114 -10.93 2.94 -13.15
N VAL A 115 -9.69 2.88 -12.67
CA VAL A 115 -9.29 3.45 -11.37
C VAL A 115 -9.41 4.97 -11.37
N LEU A 116 -8.92 5.65 -12.42
CA LEU A 116 -9.04 7.11 -12.55
C LEU A 116 -10.52 7.54 -12.59
N SER A 117 -11.34 6.86 -13.39
CA SER A 117 -12.77 7.16 -13.48
C SER A 117 -13.48 6.97 -12.14
N ARG A 118 -13.16 5.90 -11.40
CA ARG A 118 -13.72 5.65 -10.07
C ARG A 118 -13.26 6.69 -9.05
N ALA A 119 -11.96 6.99 -9.00
CA ALA A 119 -11.40 7.98 -8.10
C ALA A 119 -12.04 9.36 -8.31
N GLN A 120 -12.23 9.77 -9.56
CA GLN A 120 -12.92 11.02 -9.90
C GLN A 120 -14.39 10.98 -9.47
N GLY A 121 -15.08 9.86 -9.70
CA GLY A 121 -16.47 9.67 -9.26
C GLY A 121 -16.63 9.81 -7.75
N ILE A 122 -15.75 9.16 -6.98
CA ILE A 122 -15.71 9.24 -5.51
C ILE A 122 -15.44 10.69 -5.08
N TYR A 123 -14.48 11.37 -5.70
CA TYR A 123 -14.20 12.77 -5.39
C TYR A 123 -15.40 13.69 -5.62
N ASN A 124 -16.10 13.51 -6.74
CA ASN A 124 -17.29 14.30 -7.07
C ASN A 124 -18.39 14.06 -6.02
N GLN A 125 -18.63 12.80 -5.63
CA GLN A 125 -19.59 12.47 -4.57
C GLN A 125 -19.21 13.13 -3.24
N LEU A 126 -17.94 13.06 -2.84
CA LEU A 126 -17.45 13.71 -1.62
C LEU A 126 -17.58 15.23 -1.68
N THR A 127 -17.44 15.83 -2.86
CA THR A 127 -17.63 17.27 -3.08
C THR A 127 -19.08 17.70 -2.84
N GLU A 128 -20.06 16.89 -3.26
CA GLU A 128 -21.48 17.16 -3.05
C GLU A 128 -21.88 17.11 -1.56
N VAL A 129 -21.23 16.24 -0.78
CA VAL A 129 -21.52 16.07 0.65
C VAL A 129 -20.51 16.77 1.56
N LYS A 130 -19.67 17.67 1.03
CA LYS A 130 -18.55 18.30 1.75
C LYS A 130 -18.96 18.94 3.09
N ASP A 131 -20.18 19.47 3.19
CA ASP A 131 -20.69 20.13 4.40
C ASP A 131 -21.05 19.16 5.53
N ARG A 132 -21.13 17.85 5.22
CA ARG A 132 -21.44 16.77 6.17
C ARG A 132 -20.25 15.86 6.43
N LEU A 133 -19.12 16.09 5.76
CA LEU A 133 -17.92 15.29 5.97
C LEU A 133 -17.26 15.64 7.31
N PRO A 134 -16.65 14.66 8.00
CA PRO A 134 -15.80 14.94 9.14
C PRO A 134 -14.68 15.91 8.76
N SER A 135 -14.37 16.85 9.67
CA SER A 135 -13.40 17.93 9.44
C SER A 135 -12.04 17.39 8.97
N GLU A 136 -11.59 16.25 9.49
CA GLU A 136 -10.30 15.64 9.13
C GLU A 136 -10.25 15.26 7.65
N VAL A 137 -11.35 14.73 7.11
CA VAL A 137 -11.44 14.28 5.72
C VAL A 137 -11.61 15.48 4.80
N ALA A 138 -12.39 16.48 5.21
CA ALA A 138 -12.52 17.73 4.48
C ALA A 138 -11.18 18.48 4.35
N ILE A 139 -10.37 18.51 5.42
CA ILE A 139 -9.01 19.08 5.38
C ILE A 139 -8.08 18.26 4.48
N THR A 140 -8.16 16.93 4.58
CA THR A 140 -7.33 16.00 3.78
C THR A 140 -7.58 16.21 2.29
N LEU A 141 -8.83 16.33 1.86
CA LEU A 141 -9.19 16.53 0.46
C LEU A 141 -9.13 17.99 0.00
N GLY A 142 -8.78 18.92 0.91
CA GLY A 142 -8.63 20.34 0.61
C GLY A 142 -9.92 21.14 0.50
N PHE A 143 -11.05 20.61 0.99
CA PHE A 143 -12.33 21.34 1.02
C PHE A 143 -12.36 22.43 2.11
N VAL A 144 -11.60 22.24 3.18
CA VAL A 144 -11.49 23.19 4.30
C VAL A 144 -10.01 23.45 4.58
N PRO A 145 -9.58 24.71 4.79
CA PRO A 145 -8.22 24.99 5.18
C PRO A 145 -7.90 24.34 6.53
N ALA A 146 -6.67 23.84 6.69
CA ALA A 146 -6.23 23.31 7.97
C ALA A 146 -6.34 24.41 9.05
N PRO A 147 -6.75 24.08 10.29
CA PRO A 147 -6.83 25.06 11.35
C PRO A 147 -5.44 25.66 11.55
N SER A 148 -5.28 26.92 11.16
CA SER A 148 -4.07 27.70 11.41
C SER A 148 -3.90 27.79 12.92
N SER A 149 -2.93 27.07 13.47
CA SER A 149 -2.38 27.41 14.78
C SER A 149 -1.89 28.85 14.65
N ALA A 150 -2.60 29.78 15.29
CA ALA A 150 -2.22 31.18 15.32
C ALA A 150 -0.85 31.32 15.98
N SER A 151 0.18 31.44 15.17
CA SER A 151 1.42 32.13 15.52
C SER A 151 1.68 33.12 14.40
N ASP A 152 1.24 34.36 14.65
CA ASP A 152 1.70 35.54 13.94
C ASP A 152 3.24 35.54 13.94
N GLY A 153 3.80 35.69 12.74
CA GLY A 153 5.23 35.70 12.50
C GLY A 153 5.47 36.19 11.08
N ASP A 154 5.25 37.48 10.88
CA ASP A 154 5.57 38.25 9.68
C ASP A 154 7.05 38.03 9.30
N TYR A 155 7.31 37.16 8.33
CA TYR A 155 8.60 37.08 7.64
C TYR A 155 8.39 37.50 6.19
N ARG A 156 8.47 38.82 5.98
CA ARG A 156 8.90 39.39 4.71
C ARG A 156 10.36 39.00 4.47
N GLY A 157 10.62 38.27 3.39
CA GLY A 157 11.96 38.02 2.90
C GLY A 157 11.92 37.30 1.56
N ASP A 158 12.16 38.04 0.48
CA ASP A 158 12.58 37.53 -0.82
C ASP A 158 13.69 36.49 -0.65
N SER A 159 13.56 35.33 -1.29
CA SER A 159 14.66 34.61 -1.97
C SER A 159 14.13 33.34 -2.65
N ASP A 160 14.21 33.38 -3.98
CA ASP A 160 14.82 32.35 -4.82
C ASP A 160 14.33 30.89 -4.73
N PHE A 161 13.68 30.47 -5.82
CA PHE A 161 13.87 29.20 -6.52
C PHE A 161 14.62 28.10 -5.75
N LEU A 162 13.93 27.04 -5.33
CA LEU A 162 14.59 25.79 -4.92
C LEU A 162 14.80 24.90 -6.16
N PRO A 163 16.04 24.41 -6.40
CA PRO A 163 16.35 23.52 -7.51
C PRO A 163 15.75 22.13 -7.32
N VAL A 164 15.37 21.53 -8.43
CA VAL A 164 14.99 20.13 -8.57
C VAL A 164 16.28 19.30 -8.50
N ASP A 165 16.59 18.67 -7.37
CA ASP A 165 17.37 17.43 -7.32
C ASP A 165 17.40 16.85 -5.90
N ASP A 166 16.94 15.60 -5.79
CA ASP A 166 17.39 14.53 -4.86
C ASP A 166 16.27 13.49 -4.67
N CYS A 167 16.01 12.70 -5.73
CA CYS A 167 15.19 11.49 -5.64
C CYS A 167 15.99 10.23 -5.24
N ASP A 168 17.30 10.33 -5.04
CA ASP A 168 18.15 9.15 -4.86
C ASP A 168 18.34 8.69 -3.42
N PHE A 169 17.97 9.48 -2.41
CA PHE A 169 18.29 9.14 -1.01
C PHE A 169 17.31 8.19 -0.31
N ILE A 170 16.07 8.03 -0.83
CA ILE A 170 15.04 7.22 -0.14
C ILE A 170 15.09 5.72 -0.52
N LEU A 171 15.73 5.37 -1.65
CA LEU A 171 15.75 3.98 -2.11
C LEU A 171 16.74 3.11 -1.32
N GLU A 172 17.88 3.65 -0.89
CA GLU A 172 18.95 2.82 -0.29
C GLU A 172 18.57 2.31 1.10
N THR A 173 17.88 3.12 1.91
CA THR A 173 17.48 2.75 3.28
C THR A 173 16.33 1.75 3.32
N ALA A 174 15.45 1.75 2.31
CA ALA A 174 14.32 0.83 2.23
C ALA A 174 14.74 -0.60 1.83
N THR A 175 15.80 -0.75 1.02
CA THR A 175 16.34 -2.06 0.63
C THR A 175 17.03 -2.79 1.79
N SER A 176 17.66 -2.07 2.73
CA SER A 176 18.36 -2.72 3.86
C SER A 176 17.43 -3.39 4.86
N GLN A 177 16.18 -2.96 5.01
CA GLN A 177 15.25 -3.57 5.98
C GLN A 177 14.53 -4.83 5.46
N MET A 178 14.74 -5.24 4.20
CA MET A 178 14.12 -6.44 3.64
C MET A 178 15.07 -7.65 3.52
N VAL A 179 16.37 -7.51 3.80
CA VAL A 179 17.34 -8.64 3.66
C VAL A 179 17.42 -9.48 4.94
N ASP A 180 17.03 -8.97 6.10
CA ASP A 180 17.14 -9.70 7.38
C ASP A 180 15.98 -10.67 7.67
N ALA A 181 15.01 -10.81 6.77
CA ALA A 181 13.85 -11.70 6.93
C ALA A 181 13.93 -13.02 6.15
N GLU A 182 15.01 -13.28 5.38
CA GLU A 182 15.18 -14.50 4.58
C GLU A 182 16.49 -15.25 4.88
N VAL A 183 16.79 -15.51 6.16
CA VAL A 183 17.74 -16.58 6.51
C VAL A 183 17.10 -17.52 7.52
N GLY A 184 16.26 -18.41 6.99
CA GLY A 184 15.67 -19.53 7.71
C GLY A 184 15.37 -20.64 6.71
N GLU A 185 16.13 -21.73 6.83
CA GLU A 185 16.03 -23.00 6.08
C GLU A 185 16.76 -23.08 4.74
N GLU A 186 17.97 -23.67 4.78
CA GLU A 186 18.41 -24.57 3.74
C GLU A 186 19.09 -25.79 4.39
N ALA A 187 18.55 -26.97 4.13
CA ALA A 187 19.06 -28.26 4.57
C ALA A 187 19.78 -28.94 3.40
N THR A 188 21.04 -29.32 3.61
CA THR A 188 21.78 -30.50 3.09
C THR A 188 23.25 -30.30 3.55
N ASP A 189 23.96 -31.28 4.10
CA ASP A 189 24.53 -32.35 3.28
C ASP A 189 25.05 -33.55 4.09
N GLN A 190 25.17 -34.65 3.35
CA GLN A 190 25.71 -35.95 3.71
C GLN A 190 27.24 -35.95 3.86
N ASP A 191 27.75 -36.64 4.88
CA ASP A 191 28.93 -37.53 4.85
C ASP A 191 28.93 -38.29 6.21
N GLY A 192 28.99 -39.61 6.38
CA GLY A 192 29.71 -40.66 5.67
C GLY A 192 30.70 -41.28 6.66
N SER A 193 30.36 -42.37 7.37
CA SER A 193 31.35 -43.23 8.07
C SER A 193 30.78 -44.53 8.69
N TYR A 194 31.08 -45.65 8.02
CA TYR A 194 31.39 -47.01 8.51
C TYR A 194 30.51 -47.73 9.57
N ALA A 195 29.91 -48.87 9.18
CA ALA A 195 30.42 -50.22 9.49
C ALA A 195 29.39 -51.36 9.22
N ASN A 196 29.78 -52.29 8.34
CA ASN A 196 29.59 -53.76 8.31
C ASN A 196 28.41 -54.41 9.08
N TYR A 197 27.66 -55.31 8.42
CA TYR A 197 27.96 -56.75 8.34
C TYR A 197 26.91 -57.49 7.49
N SER A 198 27.40 -58.39 6.64
CA SER A 198 26.64 -59.35 5.82
C SER A 198 25.92 -60.42 6.65
N ALA A 199 24.69 -60.74 6.28
CA ALA A 199 24.05 -62.06 6.26
C ALA A 199 22.64 -61.81 5.67
N GLY A 200 22.21 -62.39 4.56
CA GLY A 200 22.11 -63.82 4.32
C GLY A 200 20.62 -64.18 4.34
N GLU A 201 20.13 -64.63 3.18
CA GLU A 201 18.93 -65.46 2.99
C GLU A 201 17.55 -64.77 2.83
N SER A 202 17.07 -64.88 1.58
CA SER A 202 15.66 -64.85 1.19
C SER A 202 15.00 -66.20 1.50
N PRO A 203 13.70 -66.22 1.81
CA PRO A 203 12.86 -67.32 1.37
C PRO A 203 11.85 -66.83 0.32
N THR A 204 11.98 -67.49 -0.82
CA THR A 204 11.02 -67.73 -1.89
C THR A 204 9.55 -67.72 -1.50
N ASP A 205 8.76 -67.05 -2.35
CA ASP A 205 7.35 -67.30 -2.60
C ASP A 205 7.04 -68.80 -2.71
N THR A 206 5.94 -69.23 -2.08
CA THR A 206 5.28 -70.50 -2.41
C THR A 206 3.77 -70.28 -2.40
N PHE A 207 3.18 -70.57 -3.56
CA PHE A 207 1.76 -70.69 -3.83
C PHE A 207 1.09 -71.73 -2.93
N LEU A 208 0.04 -71.33 -2.21
CA LEU A 208 -1.35 -71.86 -2.23
C LEU A 208 -2.18 -71.26 -1.08
#